data_AF-A0A7C7QJD5-F1
#
_entry.id   AF-A0A7C7QJD5-F1
#
_cell.length_a   1.000
_cell.length_b   1.000
_cell.length_c   1.000
_cell.angle_alpha   90.00
_cell.angle_beta   90.00
_cell.angle_gamma   90.00
#
_symmetry.space_group_name_H-M   'P 1'
#
loop_
_entity.id
_entity.type
_entity.pdbx_description
1 polymer ?
#
loop_
_entity_poly.entity_id
_entity_poly.type
_entity_poly.pdbx_seq_one_letter_code
_entity_poly.pdbx_strand_id
1 'polypeptide(L)'
;MADAADLDDLEDYRPGLRAPKGMWIIFSLVDAGLRKRDMRFVSKEMGLSQWNKPAIACLATRIPYGTPITAEKLNMVEDGEGFSFWNRF
;
A
#
# COMPACT_ATOMS: atom_id res chain seq x y z
N MET A 1 16.58 -3.94 7.58
CA MET A 1 15.21 -3.39 7.42
C MET A 1 14.56 -4.18 6.31
N ALA A 2 13.33 -4.66 6.48
CA ALA A 2 12.64 -5.46 5.46
C ALA A 2 11.44 -4.67 4.94
N ASP A 3 11.24 -4.67 3.62
CA ASP A 3 10.09 -4.09 2.95
C ASP A 3 9.06 -5.18 2.63
N ALA A 4 7.78 -4.81 2.66
CA ALA A 4 6.67 -5.71 2.41
C ALA A 4 6.17 -5.67 0.95
N ALA A 5 6.92 -5.06 0.04
CA ALA A 5 6.63 -5.13 -1.38
C ALA A 5 6.68 -6.58 -1.87
N ASP A 6 5.69 -6.94 -2.66
CA ASP A 6 5.54 -8.24 -3.29
C ASP A 6 5.78 -8.15 -4.81
N LEU A 7 5.68 -9.27 -5.51
CA LEU A 7 5.88 -9.28 -6.97
C LEU A 7 4.88 -8.41 -7.73
N ASP A 8 3.65 -8.24 -7.23
CA ASP A 8 2.65 -7.41 -7.90
C ASP A 8 3.00 -5.91 -7.78
N ASP A 9 3.74 -5.52 -6.73
CA ASP A 9 4.18 -4.12 -6.54
C ASP A 9 5.34 -3.73 -7.47
N LEU A 10 6.07 -4.69 -8.04
CA LEU A 10 7.07 -4.43 -9.10
C LEU A 10 6.43 -4.07 -10.44
N GLU A 11 5.20 -4.55 -10.66
CA GLU A 11 4.39 -4.25 -11.85
C GLU A 11 3.62 -2.92 -11.69
N ASP A 12 3.52 -2.37 -10.46
CA ASP A 12 2.85 -1.10 -10.12
C ASP A 12 3.82 0.10 -10.20
N TYR A 13 3.30 1.30 -10.50
CA TYR A 13 4.11 2.52 -10.53
C TYR A 13 4.34 3.05 -9.11
N ARG A 14 5.37 2.49 -8.45
CA ARG A 14 5.81 2.86 -7.10
C ARG A 14 7.17 3.55 -7.15
N PRO A 15 7.24 4.87 -7.41
CA PRO A 15 8.52 5.58 -7.48
C PRO A 15 9.31 5.50 -6.15
N GLY A 16 8.63 5.29 -5.02
CA GLY A 16 9.26 5.03 -3.71
C GLY A 16 10.12 3.76 -3.66
N LEU A 17 9.81 2.73 -4.46
CA LEU A 17 10.65 1.52 -4.57
C LEU A 17 11.99 1.79 -5.27
N ARG A 18 12.16 2.96 -5.92
CA ARG A 18 13.44 3.38 -6.53
C ARG A 18 14.36 4.09 -5.54
N ALA A 19 13.86 4.46 -4.37
CA ALA A 19 14.62 5.13 -3.31
C ALA A 19 15.72 4.29 -2.61
N PRO A 20 15.75 2.94 -2.60
CA PRO A 20 16.74 2.17 -1.83
C PRO A 20 18.19 2.23 -2.32
N LYS A 21 18.58 3.14 -3.23
CA LYS A 21 19.98 3.25 -3.68
C LYS A 21 20.87 3.73 -2.52
N GLY A 22 21.30 2.79 -1.68
CA GLY A 22 22.16 3.03 -0.51
C GLY A 22 21.60 2.50 0.83
N MET A 23 20.39 1.95 0.88
CA MET A 23 19.83 1.37 2.11
C MET A 23 19.79 -0.17 2.05
N TRP A 24 20.15 -0.82 3.15
CA TRP A 24 20.10 -2.28 3.33
C TRP A 24 18.64 -2.73 3.56
N ILE A 25 17.79 -2.49 2.56
CA ILE A 25 16.40 -2.91 2.53
C ILE A 25 16.32 -4.26 1.83
N ILE A 26 15.76 -5.26 2.51
CA ILE A 26 15.54 -6.60 1.98
C ILE A 26 14.08 -6.70 1.53
N PHE A 27 13.86 -7.18 0.30
CA PHE A 27 12.53 -7.38 -0.26
C PHE A 27 12.13 -8.86 -0.15
N SER A 28 11.95 -9.34 1.09
CA SER A 28 11.83 -10.77 1.38
C SER A 28 10.68 -11.47 0.62
N LEU A 29 9.59 -10.77 0.35
CA LEU A 29 8.45 -11.31 -0.39
C LEU A 29 8.72 -11.38 -1.91
N VAL A 30 9.43 -10.38 -2.45
CA VAL A 30 9.94 -10.42 -3.83
C VAL A 30 10.95 -11.54 -4.00
N ASP A 31 11.91 -11.66 -3.08
CA ASP A 31 12.94 -12.71 -3.09
C ASP A 31 12.32 -14.12 -3.00
N ALA A 32 11.23 -14.26 -2.24
CA ALA A 32 10.45 -15.49 -2.13
C ALA A 32 9.47 -15.72 -3.29
N GLY A 33 9.37 -14.78 -4.24
CA GLY A 33 8.46 -14.87 -5.39
C GLY A 33 6.98 -14.84 -5.02
N LEU A 34 6.62 -14.24 -3.90
CA LEU A 34 5.25 -14.18 -3.40
C LEU A 34 4.46 -13.05 -4.05
N ARG A 35 3.19 -13.32 -4.37
CA ARG A 35 2.19 -12.34 -4.82
C ARG A 35 1.15 -12.08 -3.74
N LYS A 36 0.32 -11.03 -3.90
CA LYS A 36 -0.75 -10.69 -2.94
C LYS A 36 -1.71 -11.84 -2.69
N ARG A 37 -2.01 -12.62 -3.73
CA ARG A 37 -2.90 -13.79 -3.61
C ARG A 37 -2.35 -14.85 -2.65
N ASP A 38 -1.03 -15.05 -2.66
CA ASP A 38 -0.38 -16.09 -1.87
C ASP A 38 -0.40 -15.68 -0.39
N MET A 39 -0.15 -14.41 -0.12
CA MET A 39 -0.28 -13.83 1.23
C MET A 39 -1.70 -13.91 1.78
N ARG A 40 -2.73 -13.64 0.95
CA ARG A 40 -4.13 -13.76 1.36
C ARG A 40 -4.50 -15.21 1.69
N PHE A 41 -4.02 -16.15 0.88
CA PHE A 41 -4.23 -17.59 1.10
C PHE A 41 -3.60 -18.04 2.43
N VAL A 42 -2.30 -17.76 2.63
CA VAL A 42 -1.59 -18.12 3.86
C VAL A 42 -2.22 -17.44 5.09
N SER A 43 -2.55 -16.15 4.99
CA SER A 43 -3.20 -15.42 6.10
C SER A 43 -4.56 -16.00 6.48
N LYS A 44 -5.31 -16.48 5.50
CA LYS A 44 -6.61 -17.14 5.70
C LYS A 44 -6.44 -18.51 6.37
N GLU A 45 -5.49 -19.32 5.90
CA GLU A 45 -5.16 -20.62 6.51
C GLU A 45 -4.67 -20.45 7.96
N MET A 46 -3.95 -19.37 8.27
CA MET A 46 -3.51 -19.02 9.62
C MET A 46 -4.60 -18.38 10.49
N GLY A 47 -5.82 -18.19 9.97
CA GLY A 47 -6.94 -17.61 10.72
C GLY A 47 -6.81 -16.12 11.04
N LEU A 48 -5.97 -15.37 10.30
CA LEU A 48 -5.78 -13.94 10.53
C LEU A 48 -7.01 -13.16 10.04
N SER A 49 -7.70 -12.46 10.94
CA SER A 49 -8.93 -11.71 10.62
C SER A 49 -8.73 -10.60 9.57
N GLN A 50 -7.49 -10.15 9.36
CA GLN A 50 -7.14 -9.11 8.40
C GLN A 50 -6.80 -9.64 7.00
N TRP A 51 -6.93 -10.94 6.75
CA TRP A 51 -6.50 -11.59 5.50
C TRP A 51 -7.08 -10.97 4.23
N ASN A 52 -8.27 -10.34 4.31
CA ASN A 52 -8.95 -9.75 3.15
C ASN A 52 -9.00 -8.22 3.16
N LYS A 53 -8.27 -7.54 4.05
CA LYS A 53 -8.32 -6.08 4.13
C LYS A 53 -7.82 -5.45 2.81
N PRO A 54 -8.55 -4.49 2.22
CA PRO A 54 -8.07 -3.80 1.03
C PRO A 54 -6.81 -2.97 1.36
N ALA A 55 -5.90 -2.89 0.40
CA ALA A 55 -4.72 -2.04 0.54
C ALA A 55 -5.16 -0.57 0.56
N ILE A 56 -4.65 0.20 1.53
CA ILE A 56 -4.93 1.63 1.66
C ILE A 56 -3.70 2.39 1.17
N ALA A 57 -3.87 3.22 0.14
CA ALA A 57 -2.83 4.13 -0.32
C ALA A 57 -2.86 5.44 0.49
N CYS A 58 -1.69 6.05 0.70
CA CYS A 58 -1.57 7.34 1.40
C CYS A 58 -2.48 8.41 0.78
N LEU A 59 -3.20 9.17 1.60
CA LEU A 59 -4.13 10.23 1.16
C LEU A 59 -3.45 11.27 0.25
N ALA A 60 -2.16 11.53 0.48
CA ALA A 60 -1.38 12.47 -0.33
C ALA A 60 -1.33 12.11 -1.83
N THR A 61 -1.55 10.85 -2.22
CA THR A 61 -1.55 10.47 -3.64
C THR A 61 -2.72 11.04 -4.42
N ARG A 62 -3.73 11.60 -3.74
CA ARG A 62 -4.89 12.25 -4.35
C ARG A 62 -4.66 13.75 -4.56
N ILE A 63 -3.55 14.29 -4.03
CA ILE A 63 -3.17 15.70 -4.19
C ILE A 63 -2.27 15.82 -5.44
N PRO A 64 -2.59 16.72 -6.40
CA PRO A 64 -1.76 16.92 -7.58
C PRO A 64 -0.31 17.30 -7.26
N TYR A 65 0.62 16.80 -8.07
CA TYR A 65 2.04 17.14 -7.94
C TYR A 65 2.28 18.65 -8.03
N GLY A 66 3.27 19.14 -7.28
CA GLY A 66 3.57 20.57 -7.19
C GLY A 66 2.65 21.35 -6.22
N THR A 67 1.63 20.70 -5.66
CA THR A 67 0.76 21.29 -4.66
C THR A 67 1.30 21.02 -3.24
N PRO A 68 1.44 22.04 -2.37
CA PRO A 68 1.79 21.81 -0.97
C PRO A 68 0.75 20.95 -0.26
N ILE A 69 1.22 19.91 0.43
CA ILE A 69 0.41 19.06 1.29
C ILE A 69 0.16 19.81 2.60
N THR A 70 -1.11 19.99 2.95
CA THR A 70 -1.53 20.62 4.21
C THR A 70 -2.54 19.72 4.92
N ALA A 71 -2.70 19.88 6.23
CA ALA A 71 -3.63 19.08 7.02
C ALA A 71 -5.08 19.23 6.52
N GLU A 72 -5.47 20.44 6.12
CA GLU A 72 -6.81 20.73 5.62
C GLU A 72 -7.11 19.94 4.33
N LYS A 73 -6.12 19.84 3.42
CA LYS A 73 -6.27 19.08 2.17
C LYS A 73 -6.33 17.59 2.43
N LEU A 74 -5.56 17.08 3.39
CA LEU A 74 -5.62 15.66 3.76
C LEU A 74 -6.97 15.31 4.36
N ASN A 75 -7.51 16.15 5.27
CA ASN A 75 -8.84 15.96 5.84
C ASN A 75 -9.93 15.99 4.77
N MET A 76 -9.86 16.91 3.80
CA MET A 76 -10.81 16.96 2.69
C MET A 76 -10.79 15.67 1.85
N VAL A 77 -9.61 15.11 1.59
CA VAL A 77 -9.47 13.83 0.87
C VAL A 77 -9.99 12.68 1.74
N GLU A 78 -9.67 12.66 3.04
CA GLU A 78 -10.14 11.64 3.97
C GLU A 78 -11.67 11.63 4.08
N ASP A 79 -12.32 12.79 4.18
CA ASP A 79 -13.77 12.91 4.22
C ASP A 79 -14.41 12.42 2.90
N GLY A 80 -13.81 12.78 1.76
CA GLY A 80 -14.25 12.34 0.44
C GLY A 80 -14.10 10.83 0.22
N GLU A 81 -12.99 10.24 0.67
CA GLU A 81 -12.76 8.79 0.60
C GLU A 81 -13.57 8.04 1.64
N GLY A 82 -13.72 8.57 2.86
CA GLY A 82 -14.49 7.99 3.96
C GLY A 82 -15.97 7.83 3.61
N PHE A 83 -16.55 8.83 2.93
CA PHE A 83 -17.92 8.75 2.39
C PHE A 83 -18.06 7.63 1.33
N SER A 84 -17.05 7.43 0.48
CA SER A 84 -17.06 6.42 -0.59
C SER A 84 -16.70 5.01 -0.08
N PHE A 85 -15.85 4.92 0.94
CA PHE A 85 -15.34 3.66 1.49
C PHE A 85 -16.39 2.94 2.34
N TRP A 86 -17.20 3.68 3.10
CA TRP A 86 -18.31 3.10 3.90
C TRP A 86 -19.57 2.78 3.09
N ASN A 87 -19.79 3.42 1.93
CA ASN A 87 -21.01 3.25 1.13
C ASN A 87 -20.88 2.18 0.02
N ARG A 88 -19.76 1.45 0.01
CA ARG A 88 -19.41 0.45 -1.03
C ARG A 88 -19.30 -0.98 -0.47
N PHE A 89 -19.73 -1.21 0.77
CA PHE A 89 -19.83 -2.52 1.42
C PHE A 89 -21.18 -2.70 2.10
#